data_AF-A0A9Q4PW50-F1
#
_entry.id   AF-A0A9Q4PW50-F1
#
_cell.length_a   1.000
_cell.length_b   1.000
_cell.length_c   1.000
_cell.angle_alpha   90.00
_cell.angle_beta   90.00
_cell.angle_gamma   90.00
#
_symmetry.space_group_name_H-M   'P 1'
#
loop_
_entity.id
_entity.type
_entity.pdbx_description
1 polymer ?
#
loop_
_entity_poly.entity_id
_entity_poly.type
_entity_poly.pdbx_seq_one_letter_code
_entity_poly.pdbx_strand_id
1 'polypeptide(L)'
;MSLDSDDTGIPDRSEDGARRKADASVVLNQLRGNTAREKGDSGYPGEHINSEEIMPPADTAPRDEIPPDTDEIRRKLENDDADQKIRDQLANAQVWEEKQKAIEQERARQRTEIEREIEADTRKQSVGRWKRIGIVSGVILILIIAAAALTFSVQPNLPATQDSFPYVSSYNVRIPQGEPVEFAGIPVTVSGSGDKVIVSISGGLGTEIGVGDKITLSSPKRMVIQIFGVTLFDSDYQIVAKFRGYVPATSQNDFTVALLTTRPVPEWAIGVIMPDGVDVNPISGDDF
;
A
#
# COMPACT_ATOMS: atom_id res chain seq x y z
N MET A 1 12.49 -26.36 -56.06
CA MET A 1 12.90 -26.27 -54.65
C MET A 1 11.72 -25.70 -53.90
N SER A 2 10.90 -26.59 -53.35
CA SER A 2 9.73 -26.27 -52.54
C SER A 2 10.19 -26.17 -51.09
N LEU A 3 9.82 -25.11 -50.39
CA LEU A 3 10.03 -25.00 -48.95
C LEU A 3 8.70 -25.28 -48.27
N ASP A 4 8.68 -26.40 -47.55
CA ASP A 4 7.61 -26.86 -46.69
C ASP A 4 7.33 -25.87 -45.56
N SER A 5 6.05 -25.61 -45.36
CA SER A 5 5.48 -24.84 -44.26
C SER A 5 5.11 -25.79 -43.12
N ASP A 6 5.86 -25.75 -42.02
CA ASP A 6 5.53 -26.46 -40.78
C ASP A 6 4.45 -25.68 -40.00
N ASP A 7 3.26 -26.26 -39.98
CA ASP A 7 2.09 -25.87 -39.20
C ASP A 7 2.21 -26.49 -37.79
N THR A 8 2.46 -25.66 -36.78
CA THR A 8 2.44 -26.07 -35.37
C THR A 8 1.28 -25.37 -34.66
N GLY A 9 0.14 -26.07 -34.66
CA GLY A 9 -1.07 -25.67 -33.94
C GLY A 9 -0.83 -25.54 -32.43
N ILE A 10 -0.94 -24.31 -31.94
CA ILE A 10 -0.96 -23.99 -30.52
C ILE A 10 -2.39 -24.22 -30.01
N PRO A 11 -2.63 -25.05 -28.98
CA PRO A 11 -3.96 -25.26 -28.43
C PRO A 11 -4.47 -24.00 -27.73
N ASP A 12 -5.66 -23.58 -28.12
CA ASP A 12 -6.42 -22.48 -27.56
C ASP A 12 -6.68 -22.70 -26.06
N ARG A 13 -6.14 -21.79 -25.24
CA ARG A 13 -6.14 -21.86 -23.77
C ARG A 13 -7.26 -21.03 -23.15
N SER A 14 -8.25 -20.61 -23.94
CA SER A 14 -9.28 -19.65 -23.51
C SER A 14 -10.51 -20.25 -22.81
N GLU A 15 -10.74 -21.58 -22.87
CA GLU A 15 -11.98 -22.16 -22.33
C GLU A 15 -11.95 -22.56 -20.84
N ASP A 16 -10.76 -22.69 -20.22
CA ASP A 16 -10.66 -23.19 -18.83
C ASP A 16 -10.90 -22.12 -17.75
N GLY A 17 -10.96 -20.84 -18.14
CA GLY A 17 -11.18 -19.71 -17.24
C GLY A 17 -12.65 -19.46 -16.88
N ALA A 18 -13.60 -19.95 -17.69
CA ALA A 18 -15.02 -19.67 -17.50
C ALA A 18 -15.69 -20.63 -16.50
N ARG A 19 -15.20 -21.87 -16.37
CA ARG A 19 -15.82 -22.87 -15.47
C ARG A 19 -15.50 -22.64 -13.99
N ARG A 20 -14.38 -21.99 -13.65
CA ARG A 20 -13.99 -21.74 -12.25
C ARG A 20 -14.70 -20.55 -11.58
N LYS A 21 -15.44 -19.72 -12.33
CA LYS A 21 -16.19 -18.58 -11.76
C LYS A 21 -17.64 -18.92 -11.40
N ALA A 22 -18.16 -20.05 -11.86
CA ALA A 22 -19.53 -20.48 -11.54
C ALA A 22 -19.64 -21.12 -10.14
N ASP A 23 -18.61 -21.82 -9.65
CA ASP A 23 -18.68 -22.50 -8.34
C ASP A 23 -18.44 -21.56 -7.13
N ALA A 24 -17.78 -20.42 -7.31
CA ALA A 24 -17.49 -19.50 -6.21
C ALA A 24 -18.69 -18.62 -5.79
N SER A 25 -19.71 -18.49 -6.65
CA SER A 25 -20.90 -17.66 -6.38
C SER A 25 -22.04 -18.41 -5.71
N VAL A 26 -22.05 -19.75 -5.76
CA VAL A 26 -23.07 -20.58 -5.09
C VAL A 26 -22.79 -20.74 -3.58
N VAL A 27 -21.52 -20.76 -3.17
CA VAL A 27 -21.14 -20.95 -1.76
C VAL A 27 -21.34 -19.68 -0.91
N LEU A 28 -21.30 -18.49 -1.52
CA LEU A 28 -21.43 -17.21 -0.81
C LEU A 28 -22.87 -16.79 -0.47
N ASN A 29 -23.88 -17.40 -1.12
CA ASN A 29 -25.29 -17.11 -0.84
C ASN A 29 -25.92 -17.98 0.27
N GLN A 30 -25.26 -19.03 0.74
CA GLN A 30 -25.76 -19.85 1.87
C GLN A 30 -25.34 -19.33 3.25
N LEU A 31 -24.39 -18.39 3.34
CA LEU A 31 -23.89 -17.85 4.62
C LEU A 31 -24.52 -16.51 5.04
N ARG A 32 -25.45 -15.94 4.25
CA ARG A 32 -25.99 -14.60 4.48
C ARG A 32 -27.44 -14.53 4.99
N GLY A 33 -28.09 -15.68 5.18
CA GLY A 33 -29.52 -15.73 5.51
C GLY A 33 -29.83 -16.29 6.90
N ASN A 34 -29.28 -15.73 7.98
CA ASN A 34 -29.77 -16.09 9.34
C ASN A 34 -29.46 -15.09 10.48
N THR A 35 -29.43 -13.79 10.20
CA THR A 35 -29.28 -12.76 11.24
C THR A 35 -30.09 -11.51 10.91
N ALA A 36 -31.42 -11.59 11.01
CA ALA A 36 -32.29 -10.42 11.15
C ALA A 36 -33.71 -10.82 11.56
N ARG A 37 -34.06 -10.70 12.84
CA ARG A 37 -35.30 -10.10 13.38
C ARG A 37 -35.33 -10.26 14.91
N GLU A 38 -35.10 -9.20 15.69
CA GLU A 38 -36.08 -8.15 16.04
C GLU A 38 -37.11 -8.71 17.04
N LYS A 39 -36.80 -8.74 18.34
CA LYS A 39 -37.15 -7.72 19.35
C LYS A 39 -38.59 -7.21 19.24
N GLY A 40 -39.44 -7.80 20.08
CA GLY A 40 -40.40 -7.10 20.95
C GLY A 40 -41.74 -6.71 20.34
N ASP A 41 -42.80 -7.38 20.75
CA ASP A 41 -43.95 -6.66 21.31
C ASP A 41 -44.73 -7.50 22.32
N SER A 42 -45.26 -6.77 23.27
CA SER A 42 -46.08 -7.09 24.43
C SER A 42 -47.46 -7.65 24.10
N GLY A 43 -48.03 -8.43 25.03
CA GLY A 43 -49.46 -8.77 25.02
C GLY A 43 -49.82 -10.02 25.84
N TYR A 44 -50.11 -9.85 27.13
CA TYR A 44 -51.12 -10.68 27.82
C TYR A 44 -52.49 -10.42 27.17
N PRO A 45 -53.54 -11.30 27.24
CA PRO A 45 -53.90 -12.13 28.41
C PRO A 45 -54.56 -13.50 28.11
N GLY A 46 -55.03 -14.19 29.16
CA GLY A 46 -56.06 -15.24 29.10
C GLY A 46 -55.51 -16.64 29.41
N GLU A 47 -55.55 -17.12 30.66
CA GLU A 47 -56.67 -17.93 31.17
C GLU A 47 -57.26 -18.88 30.13
N HIS A 48 -56.94 -20.17 30.22
CA HIS A 48 -57.92 -21.26 30.14
C HIS A 48 -57.32 -22.51 30.78
N ILE A 49 -57.81 -22.79 31.99
CA ILE A 49 -57.65 -24.06 32.69
C ILE A 49 -58.52 -25.07 31.92
N ASN A 50 -57.91 -26.10 31.34
CA ASN A 50 -58.65 -27.26 30.86
C ASN A 50 -58.41 -28.41 31.83
N SER A 51 -59.35 -28.53 32.76
CA SER A 51 -59.57 -29.71 33.59
C SER A 51 -60.30 -30.74 32.74
N GLU A 52 -59.62 -31.79 32.28
CA GLU A 52 -60.31 -32.97 31.75
C GLU A 52 -60.65 -33.90 32.92
N GLU A 53 -61.87 -33.68 33.38
CA GLU A 53 -62.65 -34.48 34.31
C GLU A 53 -63.05 -35.80 33.64
N ILE A 54 -62.41 -36.91 34.04
CA ILE A 54 -62.86 -38.26 33.69
C ILE A 54 -63.51 -38.86 34.93
N MET A 55 -64.84 -38.73 35.01
CA MET A 55 -65.68 -39.51 35.92
C MET A 55 -65.75 -40.98 35.46
N PRO A 56 -65.57 -41.95 36.36
CA PRO A 56 -66.05 -43.32 36.18
C PRO A 56 -67.51 -43.47 36.64
N PRO A 57 -68.29 -44.42 36.10
CA PRO A 57 -69.63 -44.70 36.57
C PRO A 57 -69.61 -45.50 37.89
N ALA A 58 -70.47 -45.06 38.82
CA ALA A 58 -70.85 -45.79 40.01
C ALA A 58 -71.77 -46.97 39.62
N ASP A 59 -71.49 -48.15 40.16
CA ASP A 59 -72.55 -49.12 40.40
C ASP A 59 -72.35 -49.81 41.76
N THR A 60 -73.49 -49.92 42.42
CA THR A 60 -73.78 -50.28 43.80
C THR A 60 -73.58 -51.75 44.12
N ALA A 61 -72.94 -52.07 45.26
CA ALA A 61 -73.16 -53.33 45.99
C ALA A 61 -72.63 -53.23 47.44
N PRO A 62 -73.20 -54.00 48.39
CA PRO A 62 -73.32 -53.60 49.79
C PRO A 62 -72.14 -53.97 50.70
N ARG A 63 -72.10 -53.24 51.82
CA ARG A 63 -71.32 -53.48 53.04
C ARG A 63 -71.35 -54.95 53.48
N ASP A 64 -70.16 -55.48 53.76
CA ASP A 64 -69.93 -56.53 54.75
C ASP A 64 -68.76 -56.10 55.67
N GLU A 65 -68.95 -56.34 56.96
CA GLU A 65 -68.10 -55.96 58.10
C GLU A 65 -66.92 -56.93 58.28
N ILE A 66 -65.66 -56.48 58.31
CA ILE A 66 -64.55 -57.22 58.97
C ILE A 66 -63.44 -56.22 59.44
N PRO A 67 -62.56 -56.57 60.41
CA PRO A 67 -62.24 -55.79 61.62
C PRO A 67 -60.81 -55.21 61.56
N PRO A 68 -60.24 -54.58 62.62
CA PRO A 68 -59.14 -53.64 62.46
C PRO A 68 -57.76 -54.29 62.34
N ASP A 69 -56.80 -53.47 61.87
CA ASP A 69 -55.36 -53.51 62.18
C ASP A 69 -54.39 -54.18 61.17
N THR A 70 -54.25 -53.61 59.95
CA THR A 70 -53.15 -53.94 58.98
C THR A 70 -52.55 -52.73 58.22
N ASP A 71 -53.09 -51.51 58.34
CA ASP A 71 -52.64 -50.35 57.56
C ASP A 71 -51.26 -49.81 57.95
N GLU A 72 -50.78 -50.10 59.16
CA GLU A 72 -49.51 -49.59 59.66
C GLU A 72 -48.30 -50.34 59.09
N ILE A 73 -48.45 -51.63 58.75
CA ILE A 73 -47.39 -52.45 58.15
C ILE A 73 -47.23 -52.13 56.66
N ARG A 74 -48.33 -51.82 55.96
CA ARG A 74 -48.33 -51.49 54.53
C ARG A 74 -47.62 -50.15 54.25
N ARG A 75 -47.85 -49.13 55.10
CA ARG A 75 -47.15 -47.84 55.02
C ARG A 75 -45.64 -47.92 55.29
N LYS A 76 -45.20 -48.83 56.18
CA LYS A 76 -43.76 -49.02 56.44
C LYS A 76 -43.04 -49.68 55.27
N LEU A 77 -43.65 -50.67 54.64
CA LEU A 77 -43.07 -51.35 53.46
C LEU A 77 -43.01 -50.42 52.23
N GLU A 78 -43.99 -49.52 52.08
CA GLU A 78 -44.03 -48.51 51.00
C GLU A 78 -42.95 -47.43 51.15
N ASN A 79 -42.62 -47.06 52.40
CA ASN A 79 -41.55 -46.09 52.69
C ASN A 79 -40.15 -46.67 52.40
N ASP A 80 -39.91 -47.95 52.68
CA ASP A 80 -38.62 -48.59 52.43
C ASP A 80 -38.33 -48.77 50.92
N ASP A 81 -39.33 -49.10 50.09
CA ASP A 81 -39.19 -49.17 48.63
C ASP A 81 -39.01 -47.78 47.99
N ALA A 82 -39.65 -46.75 48.54
CA ALA A 82 -39.46 -45.37 48.13
C ALA A 82 -38.02 -44.88 48.40
N ASP A 83 -37.46 -45.21 49.57
CA ASP A 83 -36.08 -44.88 49.92
C ASP A 83 -35.05 -45.59 49.03
N GLN A 84 -35.33 -46.82 48.61
CA GLN A 84 -34.45 -47.56 47.70
C GLN A 84 -34.44 -46.93 46.29
N LYS A 85 -35.62 -46.54 45.78
CA LYS A 85 -35.74 -45.82 44.51
C LYS A 85 -35.03 -44.46 44.52
N ILE A 86 -35.08 -43.73 45.63
CA ILE A 86 -34.37 -42.46 45.78
C ILE A 86 -32.85 -42.66 45.70
N ARG A 87 -32.32 -43.70 46.34
CA ARG A 87 -30.87 -44.02 46.28
C ARG A 87 -30.44 -44.42 44.87
N ASP A 88 -31.23 -45.24 44.18
CA ASP A 88 -30.92 -45.65 42.81
C ASP A 88 -30.98 -44.46 41.82
N GLN A 89 -31.91 -43.53 42.03
CA GLN A 89 -31.96 -42.28 41.26
C GLN A 89 -30.76 -41.37 41.54
N LEU A 90 -30.32 -41.26 42.79
CA LEU A 90 -29.13 -40.50 43.17
C LEU A 90 -27.85 -41.10 42.57
N ALA A 91 -27.71 -42.44 42.60
CA ALA A 91 -26.58 -43.13 41.99
C ALA A 91 -26.53 -42.91 40.47
N ASN A 92 -27.68 -43.01 39.79
CA ASN A 92 -27.76 -42.75 38.36
C ASN A 92 -27.50 -41.28 37.99
N ALA A 93 -27.92 -40.33 38.84
CA ALA A 93 -27.62 -38.91 38.64
C ALA A 93 -26.12 -38.61 38.75
N GLN A 94 -25.42 -39.20 39.72
CA GLN A 94 -23.96 -39.06 39.87
C GLN A 94 -23.20 -39.62 38.67
N VAL A 95 -23.58 -40.80 38.17
CA VAL A 95 -22.98 -41.39 36.97
C VAL A 95 -23.21 -40.52 35.73
N TRP A 96 -24.34 -39.83 35.66
CA TRP A 96 -24.64 -38.91 34.55
C TRP A 96 -23.79 -37.62 34.62
N GLU A 97 -23.56 -37.08 35.81
CA GLU A 97 -22.66 -35.94 36.02
C GLU A 97 -21.20 -36.27 35.68
N GLU A 98 -20.72 -37.46 36.06
CA GLU A 98 -19.36 -37.91 35.72
C GLU A 98 -19.18 -38.08 34.21
N LYS A 99 -20.18 -38.65 33.52
CA LYS A 99 -20.17 -38.76 32.06
C LYS A 99 -20.16 -37.39 31.38
N GLN A 100 -20.93 -36.42 31.87
CA GLN A 100 -20.92 -35.05 31.33
C GLN A 100 -19.54 -34.39 31.48
N LYS A 101 -18.93 -34.50 32.67
CA LYS A 101 -17.59 -33.96 32.92
C LYS A 101 -16.52 -34.61 32.02
N ALA A 102 -16.61 -35.91 31.78
CA ALA A 102 -15.70 -36.61 30.88
C ALA A 102 -15.85 -36.13 29.41
N ILE A 103 -17.10 -35.98 28.94
CA ILE A 103 -17.39 -35.48 27.59
C ILE A 103 -16.94 -34.02 27.43
N GLU A 104 -17.12 -33.18 28.46
CA GLU A 104 -16.69 -31.78 28.44
C GLU A 104 -15.17 -31.65 28.43
N GLN A 105 -14.45 -32.47 29.20
CA GLN A 105 -12.98 -32.51 29.18
C GLN A 105 -12.45 -32.95 27.81
N GLU A 106 -13.09 -33.93 27.17
CA GLU A 106 -12.68 -34.38 25.85
C GLU A 106 -12.92 -33.30 24.78
N ARG A 107 -14.07 -32.60 24.82
CA ARG A 107 -14.33 -31.44 23.95
C ARG A 107 -13.35 -30.29 24.19
N ALA A 108 -12.97 -30.03 25.45
CA ALA A 108 -12.00 -28.99 25.76
C ALA A 108 -10.62 -29.30 25.16
N ARG A 109 -10.18 -30.56 25.24
CA ARG A 109 -8.93 -31.02 24.62
C ARG A 109 -8.98 -30.92 23.10
N GLN A 110 -10.09 -31.33 22.48
CA GLN A 110 -10.26 -31.20 21.02
C GLN A 110 -10.26 -29.73 20.57
N ARG A 111 -10.91 -28.82 21.32
CA ARG A 111 -10.87 -27.38 21.02
C ARG A 111 -9.47 -26.82 21.06
N THR A 112 -8.67 -27.18 22.07
CA THR A 112 -7.29 -26.70 22.17
C THR A 112 -6.38 -27.21 21.05
N GLU A 113 -6.63 -28.41 20.53
CA GLU A 113 -5.86 -28.96 19.41
C GLU A 113 -6.24 -28.28 18.10
N ILE A 114 -7.54 -28.08 17.86
CA ILE A 114 -8.07 -27.37 16.67
C ILE A 114 -7.60 -25.91 16.66
N GLU A 115 -7.62 -25.21 17.80
CA GLU A 115 -7.12 -23.84 17.91
C GLU A 115 -5.62 -23.76 17.59
N ARG A 116 -4.81 -24.72 18.05
CA ARG A 116 -3.38 -24.78 17.71
C ARG A 116 -3.12 -25.07 16.24
N GLU A 117 -3.90 -25.94 15.61
CA GLU A 117 -3.79 -26.25 14.19
C GLU A 117 -4.17 -25.02 13.33
N ILE A 118 -5.25 -24.33 13.70
CA ILE A 118 -5.66 -23.07 13.04
C ILE A 118 -4.61 -21.97 13.22
N GLU A 119 -4.02 -21.82 14.42
CA GLU A 119 -2.95 -20.84 14.65
C GLU A 119 -1.68 -21.16 13.86
N ALA A 120 -1.31 -22.43 13.75
CA ALA A 120 -0.15 -22.85 12.97
C ALA A 120 -0.36 -22.59 11.47
N ASP A 121 -1.54 -22.90 10.94
CA ASP A 121 -1.88 -22.70 9.53
C ASP A 121 -2.05 -21.21 9.17
N THR A 122 -2.68 -20.42 10.04
CA THR A 122 -2.81 -18.97 9.85
C THR A 122 -1.47 -18.25 9.92
N ARG A 123 -0.54 -18.68 10.79
CA ARG A 123 0.84 -18.16 10.78
C ARG A 123 1.54 -18.49 9.48
N LYS A 124 1.52 -19.74 9.01
CA LYS A 124 2.20 -20.13 7.76
C LYS A 124 1.65 -19.40 6.53
N GLN A 125 0.33 -19.20 6.47
CA GLN A 125 -0.32 -18.53 5.34
C GLN A 125 -0.09 -17.02 5.33
N SER A 126 -0.01 -16.37 6.50
CA SER A 126 0.21 -14.92 6.59
C SER A 126 1.63 -14.52 6.18
N VAL A 127 2.69 -15.19 6.65
CA VAL A 127 4.07 -14.80 6.29
C VAL A 127 4.34 -14.87 4.77
N GLY A 128 3.76 -15.88 4.10
CA GLY A 128 3.89 -16.03 2.64
C GLY A 128 3.19 -14.92 1.85
N ARG A 129 2.02 -14.45 2.32
CA ARG A 129 1.25 -13.39 1.66
C ARG A 129 1.91 -12.02 1.81
N TRP A 130 2.44 -11.70 2.98
CA TRP A 130 3.13 -10.43 3.23
C TRP A 130 4.45 -10.34 2.45
N LYS A 131 5.21 -11.45 2.34
CA LYS A 131 6.41 -11.49 1.50
C LYS A 131 6.09 -11.26 0.02
N ARG A 132 5.01 -11.85 -0.50
CA ARG A 132 4.55 -11.62 -1.88
C ARG A 132 4.11 -10.17 -2.10
N ILE A 133 3.35 -9.60 -1.15
CA ILE A 133 2.93 -8.19 -1.22
C ILE A 133 4.15 -7.26 -1.25
N GLY A 134 5.14 -7.50 -0.38
CA GLY A 134 6.36 -6.71 -0.35
C GLY A 134 7.18 -6.78 -1.64
N ILE A 135 7.28 -7.96 -2.26
CA ILE A 135 7.95 -8.12 -3.56
C ILE A 135 7.17 -7.39 -4.65
N VAL A 136 5.85 -7.57 -4.71
CA VAL A 136 5.00 -6.90 -5.72
C VAL A 136 5.06 -5.38 -5.57
N SER A 137 4.99 -4.85 -4.35
CA SER A 137 5.10 -3.39 -4.11
C SER A 137 6.48 -2.87 -4.49
N GLY A 138 7.55 -3.63 -4.21
CA GLY A 138 8.90 -3.26 -4.61
C GLY A 138 9.05 -3.18 -6.13
N VAL A 139 8.54 -4.18 -6.85
CA VAL A 139 8.56 -4.20 -8.33
C VAL A 139 7.75 -3.04 -8.90
N ILE A 140 6.56 -2.76 -8.36
CA ILE A 140 5.74 -1.62 -8.81
C ILE A 140 6.49 -0.30 -8.59
N LEU A 141 7.13 -0.12 -7.44
CA LEU A 141 7.90 1.10 -7.15
C LEU A 141 9.05 1.27 -8.14
N ILE A 142 9.79 0.20 -8.44
CA ILE A 142 10.88 0.22 -9.43
C ILE A 142 10.33 0.59 -10.82
N LEU A 143 9.18 0.03 -11.21
CA LEU A 143 8.55 0.37 -12.49
C LEU A 143 8.12 1.83 -12.55
N ILE A 144 7.59 2.40 -11.46
CA ILE A 144 7.22 3.82 -11.38
C ILE A 144 8.46 4.69 -11.53
N ILE A 145 9.55 4.37 -10.82
CA ILE A 145 10.81 5.12 -10.92
C ILE A 145 11.39 5.03 -12.33
N ALA A 146 11.40 3.83 -12.93
CA ALA A 146 11.86 3.63 -14.30
C ALA A 146 11.00 4.41 -15.30
N ALA A 147 9.68 4.41 -15.15
CA ALA A 147 8.78 5.17 -16.01
C ALA A 147 8.94 6.68 -15.81
N ALA A 148 9.22 7.14 -14.58
CA ALA A 148 9.51 8.54 -14.30
C ALA A 148 10.80 8.99 -15.00
N ALA A 149 11.85 8.17 -14.95
CA ALA A 149 13.09 8.44 -15.67
C ALA A 149 12.91 8.47 -17.19
N LEU A 150 12.10 7.55 -17.75
CA LEU A 150 11.82 7.49 -19.19
C LEU A 150 10.94 8.66 -19.69
N THR A 151 10.10 9.21 -18.82
CA THR A 151 9.18 10.32 -19.17
C THR A 151 9.69 11.69 -18.69
N PHE A 152 10.88 11.72 -18.08
CA PHE A 152 11.53 12.95 -17.67
C PHE A 152 11.91 13.77 -18.91
N SER A 153 11.36 14.99 -19.00
CA SER A 153 11.60 15.90 -20.12
C SER A 153 11.99 17.27 -19.60
N VAL A 154 13.07 17.81 -20.17
CA VAL A 154 13.58 19.16 -19.86
C VAL A 154 13.56 19.96 -21.15
N GLN A 155 12.88 21.09 -21.11
CA GLN A 155 12.82 22.04 -22.22
C GLN A 155 13.42 23.36 -21.74
N PRO A 156 14.73 23.58 -21.94
CA PRO A 156 15.41 24.78 -21.43
C PRO A 156 15.31 25.98 -22.40
N ASN A 157 14.89 25.77 -23.65
CA ASN A 157 14.99 26.78 -24.70
C ASN A 157 13.63 27.34 -25.18
N LEU A 158 12.64 27.41 -24.30
CA LEU A 158 11.37 28.04 -24.62
C LEU A 158 11.52 29.58 -24.58
N PRO A 159 10.70 30.34 -25.33
CA PRO A 159 10.68 31.79 -25.21
C PRO A 159 10.28 32.21 -23.80
N ALA A 160 10.99 33.17 -23.22
CA ALA A 160 10.65 33.73 -21.91
C ALA A 160 9.27 34.40 -21.93
N THR A 161 8.59 34.34 -20.80
CA THR A 161 7.29 35.00 -20.58
C THR A 161 7.41 36.30 -19.81
N GLN A 162 8.53 36.51 -19.11
CA GLN A 162 8.81 37.65 -18.26
C GLN A 162 10.25 38.13 -18.46
N ASP A 163 10.47 39.44 -18.27
CA ASP A 163 11.78 40.09 -18.39
C ASP A 163 12.36 40.51 -17.02
N SER A 164 11.75 40.07 -15.91
CA SER A 164 12.19 40.41 -14.54
C SER A 164 12.65 39.16 -13.81
N PHE A 165 13.84 39.22 -13.19
CA PHE A 165 14.47 38.09 -12.52
C PHE A 165 14.83 38.43 -11.06
N PRO A 166 13.87 38.37 -10.13
CA PRO A 166 14.08 38.77 -8.74
C PRO A 166 14.96 37.79 -7.94
N TYR A 167 15.18 36.57 -8.43
CA TYR A 167 16.01 35.57 -7.75
C TYR A 167 17.34 35.41 -8.47
N VAL A 168 18.44 35.54 -7.72
CA VAL A 168 19.79 35.35 -8.24
C VAL A 168 20.45 34.23 -7.46
N SER A 169 21.06 33.29 -8.18
CA SER A 169 21.88 32.25 -7.59
C SER A 169 23.24 32.23 -8.27
N SER A 170 24.30 32.37 -7.48
CA SER A 170 25.66 32.51 -7.98
C SER A 170 26.47 31.24 -7.71
N TYR A 171 27.25 30.83 -8.70
CA TYR A 171 28.01 29.58 -8.68
C TYR A 171 29.40 29.80 -9.26
N ASN A 172 30.41 29.13 -8.71
CA ASN A 172 31.70 29.01 -9.39
C ASN A 172 31.62 27.83 -10.34
N VAL A 173 32.06 28.04 -11.57
CA VAL A 173 31.94 27.13 -12.70
C VAL A 173 33.30 27.07 -13.37
N ARG A 174 33.90 25.88 -13.40
CA ARG A 174 35.17 25.65 -14.10
C ARG A 174 34.93 25.01 -15.46
N ILE A 175 35.29 25.72 -16.53
CA ILE A 175 35.09 25.27 -17.91
C ILE A 175 36.43 24.79 -18.49
N PRO A 176 36.53 23.54 -18.99
CA PRO A 176 37.71 23.07 -19.70
C PRO A 176 37.99 23.90 -20.95
N GLN A 177 39.28 24.08 -21.27
CA GLN A 177 39.69 24.85 -22.44
C GLN A 177 39.44 24.06 -23.74
N GLY A 178 38.80 24.70 -24.71
CA GLY A 178 38.62 24.17 -26.06
C GLY A 178 37.52 23.11 -26.19
N GLU A 179 36.87 22.71 -25.09
CA GLU A 179 35.75 21.78 -25.10
C GLU A 179 34.42 22.55 -25.00
N PRO A 180 33.40 22.19 -25.82
CA PRO A 180 32.07 22.74 -25.68
C PRO A 180 31.39 22.16 -24.44
N VAL A 181 30.85 23.05 -23.61
CA VAL A 181 30.08 22.68 -22.42
C VAL A 181 28.66 23.26 -22.55
N GLU A 182 27.64 22.42 -22.33
CA GLU A 182 26.24 22.81 -22.56
C GLU A 182 25.56 23.40 -21.33
N PHE A 183 25.41 24.72 -21.28
CA PHE A 183 24.62 25.37 -20.21
C PHE A 183 23.15 25.43 -20.62
N ALA A 184 22.30 24.63 -19.98
CA ALA A 184 20.87 24.55 -20.29
C ALA A 184 20.60 24.40 -21.81
N GLY A 185 21.34 23.50 -22.47
CA GLY A 185 21.23 23.25 -23.91
C GLY A 185 21.86 24.32 -24.81
N ILE A 186 22.63 25.25 -24.25
CA ILE A 186 23.40 26.25 -24.99
C ILE A 186 24.88 25.84 -24.94
N PRO A 187 25.49 25.42 -26.05
CA PRO A 187 26.89 25.04 -26.05
C PRO A 187 27.76 26.30 -25.94
N VAL A 188 28.63 26.32 -24.94
CA VAL A 188 29.59 27.38 -24.66
C VAL A 188 30.98 26.79 -24.76
N THR A 189 31.81 27.34 -25.64
CA THR A 189 33.22 26.97 -25.77
C THR A 189 34.09 28.13 -25.31
N VAL A 190 35.06 27.84 -24.46
CA VAL A 190 36.03 28.83 -23.98
C VAL A 190 37.40 28.48 -24.54
N SER A 191 38.03 29.44 -25.23
CA SER A 191 39.38 29.28 -25.78
C SER A 191 40.25 30.47 -25.39
N GLY A 192 41.46 30.21 -24.93
CA GLY A 192 42.38 31.24 -24.44
C GLY A 192 43.06 30.82 -23.15
N SER A 193 44.09 31.57 -22.75
CA SER A 193 44.83 31.33 -21.53
C SER A 193 45.31 32.65 -20.91
N GLY A 194 45.47 32.66 -19.59
CA GLY A 194 45.89 33.85 -18.83
C GLY A 194 44.72 34.77 -18.49
N ASP A 195 44.89 36.07 -18.74
CA ASP A 195 43.95 37.12 -18.30
C ASP A 195 42.84 37.42 -19.31
N LYS A 196 42.83 36.73 -20.44
CA LYS A 196 41.85 36.91 -21.51
C LYS A 196 41.42 35.59 -22.11
N VAL A 197 40.13 35.48 -22.38
CA VAL A 197 39.53 34.31 -23.02
C VAL A 197 38.53 34.74 -24.07
N ILE A 198 38.40 33.92 -25.09
CA ILE A 198 37.40 34.03 -26.13
C ILE A 198 36.29 33.05 -25.78
N VAL A 199 35.08 33.58 -25.56
CA VAL A 199 33.90 32.77 -25.28
C VAL A 199 33.04 32.74 -26.53
N SER A 200 32.82 31.55 -27.10
CA SER A 200 31.88 31.32 -28.18
C SER A 200 30.61 30.69 -27.63
N ILE A 201 29.47 31.31 -27.92
CA ILE A 201 28.13 30.84 -27.52
C ILE A 201 27.44 30.32 -28.78
N SER A 202 26.95 29.07 -28.75
CA SER A 202 26.25 28.43 -29.87
C SER A 202 27.04 28.40 -31.18
N GLY A 203 28.38 28.33 -31.09
CA GLY A 203 29.26 28.38 -32.28
C GLY A 203 29.31 29.74 -32.98
N GLY A 204 28.82 30.81 -32.33
CA GLY A 204 28.89 32.17 -32.82
C GLY A 204 30.29 32.77 -32.79
N LEU A 205 30.43 34.00 -33.30
CA LEU A 205 31.66 34.77 -33.21
C LEU A 205 32.06 34.92 -31.74
N GLY A 206 33.24 34.40 -31.40
CA GLY A 206 33.75 34.43 -30.04
C GLY A 206 33.94 35.87 -29.55
N THR A 207 33.48 36.14 -28.33
CA THR A 207 33.69 37.43 -27.67
C THR A 207 34.92 37.33 -26.77
N GLU A 208 35.91 38.19 -26.99
CA GLU A 208 37.06 38.32 -26.09
C GLU A 208 36.62 39.03 -24.81
N ILE A 209 36.89 38.42 -23.68
CA ILE A 209 36.61 38.95 -22.35
C ILE A 209 37.87 38.86 -21.48
N GLY A 210 38.11 39.91 -20.69
CA GLY A 210 39.18 39.96 -19.70
C GLY A 210 38.73 39.48 -18.32
N VAL A 211 39.69 39.27 -17.42
CA VAL A 211 39.40 38.98 -16.01
C VAL A 211 38.59 40.11 -15.39
N GLY A 212 37.45 39.76 -14.80
CA GLY A 212 36.49 40.69 -14.19
C GLY A 212 35.34 41.10 -15.11
N ASP A 213 35.44 40.86 -16.42
CA ASP A 213 34.40 41.19 -17.38
C ASP A 213 33.21 40.24 -17.26
N LYS A 214 32.02 40.79 -17.48
CA LYS A 214 30.75 40.05 -17.50
C LYS A 214 30.30 39.82 -18.93
N ILE A 215 29.85 38.61 -19.22
CA ILE A 215 29.21 38.23 -20.47
C ILE A 215 27.84 37.61 -20.18
N THR A 216 26.85 37.97 -20.98
CA THR A 216 25.54 37.31 -20.93
C THR A 216 25.60 36.08 -21.83
N LEU A 217 25.49 34.89 -21.23
CA LEU A 217 25.58 33.62 -21.96
C LEU A 217 24.26 33.26 -22.66
N SER A 218 23.13 33.74 -22.13
CA SER A 218 21.81 33.46 -22.71
C SER A 218 20.94 34.70 -22.71
N SER A 219 20.17 34.89 -23.78
CA SER A 219 18.96 35.71 -23.71
C SER A 219 17.98 35.13 -22.69
N PRO A 220 17.02 35.92 -22.17
CA PRO A 220 15.88 35.42 -21.41
C PRO A 220 15.25 34.20 -22.08
N LYS A 221 15.21 33.08 -21.36
CA LYS A 221 14.61 31.81 -21.82
C LYS A 221 13.73 31.23 -20.74
N ARG A 222 12.79 30.40 -21.14
CA ARG A 222 11.92 29.64 -20.23
C ARG A 222 12.41 28.21 -20.13
N MET A 223 12.60 27.75 -18.90
CA MET A 223 12.84 26.35 -18.59
C MET A 223 11.56 25.71 -18.09
N VAL A 224 11.23 24.54 -18.62
CA VAL A 224 10.12 23.71 -18.15
C VAL A 224 10.62 22.29 -17.93
N ILE A 225 10.47 21.79 -16.70
CA ILE A 225 10.80 20.42 -16.29
C ILE A 225 9.50 19.66 -16.10
N GLN A 226 9.34 18.53 -16.78
CA GLN A 226 8.12 17.72 -16.76
C GLN A 226 8.44 16.24 -16.49
N ILE A 227 7.54 15.57 -15.77
CA ILE A 227 7.55 14.11 -15.58
C ILE A 227 6.12 13.62 -15.80
N PHE A 228 5.94 12.53 -16.55
CA PHE A 228 4.61 12.02 -16.94
C PHE A 228 3.69 13.08 -17.59
N GLY A 229 4.28 14.06 -18.30
CA GLY A 229 3.54 15.18 -18.88
C GLY A 229 3.01 16.21 -17.88
N VAL A 230 3.33 16.06 -16.59
CA VAL A 230 3.02 17.04 -15.54
C VAL A 230 4.23 17.95 -15.35
N THR A 231 4.00 19.26 -15.41
CA THR A 231 5.04 20.26 -15.12
C THR A 231 5.37 20.26 -13.63
N LEU A 232 6.62 19.92 -13.31
CA LEU A 232 7.13 19.98 -11.94
C LEU A 232 7.74 21.34 -11.61
N PHE A 233 8.37 21.98 -12.60
CA PHE A 233 9.00 23.28 -12.44
C PHE A 233 8.95 24.05 -13.75
N ASP A 234 8.56 25.31 -13.67
CA ASP A 234 8.70 26.27 -14.77
C ASP A 234 9.23 27.60 -14.25
N SER A 235 10.27 28.10 -14.91
CA SER A 235 10.86 29.40 -14.59
C SER A 235 11.53 29.98 -15.82
N ASP A 236 11.33 31.28 -16.02
CA ASP A 236 12.19 32.04 -16.90
C ASP A 236 13.54 32.27 -16.21
N TYR A 237 14.61 32.22 -17.01
CA TYR A 237 15.98 32.35 -16.55
C TYR A 237 16.85 33.12 -17.54
N GLN A 238 17.92 33.71 -17.01
CA GLN A 238 19.00 34.35 -17.73
C GLN A 238 20.32 33.98 -17.06
N ILE A 239 21.32 33.63 -17.88
CA ILE A 239 22.65 33.26 -17.40
C ILE A 239 23.63 34.37 -17.72
N VAL A 240 24.31 34.88 -16.68
CA VAL A 240 25.41 35.83 -16.80
C VAL A 240 26.65 35.20 -16.19
N ALA A 241 27.78 35.27 -16.89
CA ALA A 241 29.05 34.76 -16.43
C ALA A 241 30.06 35.90 -16.28
N LYS A 242 30.93 35.79 -15.28
CA LYS A 242 32.04 36.70 -15.01
C LYS A 242 33.33 35.90 -15.01
N PHE A 243 34.27 36.25 -15.87
CA PHE A 243 35.54 35.53 -15.95
C PHE A 243 36.44 35.91 -14.77
N ARG A 244 36.94 34.92 -14.02
CA ARG A 244 37.82 35.13 -12.86
C ARG A 244 39.30 34.90 -13.19
N GLY A 245 39.59 34.14 -14.24
CA GLY A 245 40.96 33.83 -14.66
C GLY A 245 41.14 32.37 -15.04
N TYR A 246 42.33 32.10 -15.57
CA TYR A 246 42.76 30.74 -15.91
C TYR A 246 43.40 30.06 -14.69
N VAL A 247 43.07 28.80 -14.44
CA VAL A 247 43.64 27.97 -13.38
C VAL A 247 44.65 26.99 -14.00
N PRO A 248 45.98 27.25 -13.89
CA PRO A 248 46.98 26.44 -14.58
C PRO A 248 47.07 25.00 -14.07
N ALA A 249 46.73 24.78 -12.80
CA ALA A 249 46.83 23.45 -12.17
C ALA A 249 45.84 22.43 -12.77
N THR A 250 44.70 22.89 -13.29
CA THR A 250 43.65 22.04 -13.85
C THR A 250 43.39 22.29 -15.33
N SER A 251 44.12 23.22 -15.96
CA SER A 251 43.90 23.68 -17.34
C SER A 251 42.45 24.10 -17.61
N GLN A 252 41.82 24.73 -16.62
CA GLN A 252 40.42 25.17 -16.67
C GLN A 252 40.32 26.68 -16.50
N ASN A 253 39.27 27.25 -17.07
CA ASN A 253 38.91 28.65 -16.92
C ASN A 253 37.87 28.77 -15.81
N ASP A 254 38.12 29.65 -14.84
CA ASP A 254 37.23 29.88 -13.69
C ASP A 254 36.25 31.01 -14.01
N PHE A 255 34.97 30.72 -13.85
CA PHE A 255 33.88 31.66 -14.06
C PHE A 255 33.00 31.71 -12.81
N THR A 256 32.59 32.91 -12.42
CA THR A 256 31.40 33.06 -11.58
C THR A 256 30.20 33.14 -12.51
N VAL A 257 29.21 32.28 -12.34
CA VAL A 257 27.97 32.27 -13.10
C VAL A 257 26.81 32.64 -12.19
N ALA A 258 26.10 33.72 -12.53
CA ALA A 258 24.83 34.07 -11.93
C ALA A 258 23.69 33.55 -12.81
N LEU A 259 22.83 32.76 -12.18
CA LEU A 259 21.56 32.33 -12.70
C LEU A 259 20.48 33.26 -12.15
N LEU A 260 19.98 34.14 -13.01
CA LEU A 260 18.87 35.03 -12.69
C LEU A 260 17.57 34.34 -13.09
N THR A 261 16.61 34.23 -12.18
CA THR A 261 15.37 33.46 -12.37
C THR A 261 14.14 34.20 -11.87
N THR A 262 12.99 33.89 -12.47
CA THR A 262 11.67 34.40 -12.04
C THR A 262 11.15 33.71 -10.79
N ARG A 263 11.56 32.47 -10.57
CA ARG A 263 11.20 31.67 -9.40
C ARG A 263 12.44 31.07 -8.75
N PRO A 264 12.44 30.88 -7.42
CA PRO A 264 13.56 30.25 -6.75
C PRO A 264 13.77 28.84 -7.31
N VAL A 265 14.98 28.57 -7.80
CA VAL A 265 15.35 27.27 -8.36
C VAL A 265 15.55 26.28 -7.21
N PRO A 266 14.78 25.18 -7.17
CA PRO A 266 15.00 24.13 -6.19
C PRO A 266 16.39 23.50 -6.36
N GLU A 267 17.01 23.09 -5.26
CA GLU A 267 18.35 22.47 -5.31
C GLU A 267 18.42 21.27 -6.26
N TRP A 268 17.36 20.45 -6.30
CA TRP A 268 17.29 19.30 -7.19
C TRP A 268 17.31 19.66 -8.68
N ALA A 269 16.90 20.89 -9.05
CA ALA A 269 16.84 21.34 -10.43
C ALA A 269 18.16 21.96 -10.90
N ILE A 270 19.11 22.26 -10.00
CA ILE A 270 20.40 22.88 -10.36
C ILE A 270 21.19 21.97 -11.29
N GLY A 271 21.25 20.66 -11.00
CA GLY A 271 21.95 19.68 -11.83
C GLY A 271 21.34 19.47 -13.22
N VAL A 272 20.14 20.00 -13.46
CA VAL A 272 19.52 19.98 -14.80
C VAL A 272 19.95 21.20 -15.63
N ILE A 273 20.21 22.33 -14.96
CA ILE A 273 20.61 23.59 -15.59
C ILE A 273 22.12 23.58 -15.88
N MET A 274 22.89 23.03 -14.95
CA MET A 274 24.34 22.97 -15.04
C MET A 274 24.79 21.65 -15.69
N PRO A 275 25.64 21.70 -16.73
CA PRO A 275 26.11 20.53 -17.44
C PRO A 275 26.97 19.60 -16.58
N ASP A 276 26.89 18.31 -16.89
CA ASP A 276 27.85 17.31 -16.43
C ASP A 276 29.27 17.66 -16.91
N GLY A 277 30.26 17.50 -16.04
CA GLY A 277 31.67 17.78 -16.35
C GLY A 277 32.16 19.17 -15.94
N VAL A 278 31.30 20.00 -15.35
CA VAL A 278 31.72 21.26 -14.71
C VAL A 278 31.74 21.09 -13.20
N ASP A 279 32.84 21.52 -12.57
CA ASP A 279 32.91 21.67 -11.11
C ASP A 279 32.09 22.90 -10.70
N VAL A 280 30.93 22.65 -10.07
CA VAL A 280 29.97 23.66 -9.63
C VAL A 280 30.02 23.76 -8.12
N ASN A 281 30.42 24.93 -7.62
CA ASN A 281 30.38 25.21 -6.19
C ASN A 281 29.47 26.41 -5.92
N PRO A 282 28.41 26.26 -5.11
CA PRO A 282 27.55 27.39 -4.75
C PRO A 282 28.37 28.42 -3.98
N ILE A 283 28.16 29.70 -4.29
CA ILE A 283 28.74 30.79 -3.51
C ILE A 283 27.64 31.55 -2.78
N SER A 284 27.87 31.81 -1.50
CA SER A 284 26.99 32.63 -0.69
C SER A 284 27.39 34.09 -0.87
N GLY A 285 26.61 34.86 -1.63
CA GLY A 285 26.78 36.31 -1.73
C GLY A 285 26.44 36.91 -3.08
N ASP A 286 26.14 38.20 -3.06
CA ASP A 286 25.88 39.07 -4.22
C ASP A 286 27.20 39.46 -4.92
N ASP A 287 28.14 38.52 -5.09
CA ASP A 287 29.43 38.79 -5.78
C ASP A 287 29.26 38.96 -7.31
N PHE A 288 28.05 39.33 -7.74
CA PHE A 288 27.65 39.60 -9.11
C PHE A 288 27.34 41.07 -9.35
#